data_AF-A0A8S1X7F2-F1
#
_entry.id   AF-A0A8S1X7F2-F1
#
_cell.length_a   1.000
_cell.length_b   1.000
_cell.length_c   1.000
_cell.angle_alpha   90.00
_cell.angle_beta   90.00
_cell.angle_gamma   90.00
#
_symmetry.space_group_name_H-M   'P 1'
#
loop_
_entity.id
_entity.type
_entity.pdbx_description
1 polymer ?
#
loop_
_entity_poly.entity_id
_entity_poly.type
_entity_poly.pdbx_seq_one_letter_code
_entity_poly.pdbx_strand_id
1 'polypeptide(L)'
;MAQPNEDQPTLADMQSIQPQRLIRLFFKYIFSDIAKRPRSFKIGLFSTYIVIAFLGLLQCLKSLSPFLFLQLAETSVGDADLQFLPKNLASKNEFRLINITELRQYTTQIDEFLDVSPRWLFMCDIYNPKTSLNLTSFFMILDSQLENSIGLGRRLDTDIITSNQIYISSTLQKGLGVQIGDTIQIRFSVLQFLKHFGFNDKEGESKNNLRESFKRFLNDLLQISDDDILHRKFDVATMLKYAKEYKYYVNDLEASEWKKNQTKKSLVQSIYSQNITTHQKKLAKRMIEYLFTRNLTNDAKSIYRFVLRNHYFINRGWHI
;
A
#
# COMPACT_ATOMS: atom_id res chain seq x y z
N MET A 1 66.04 11.46 92.02
CA MET A 1 66.65 11.76 90.70
C MET A 1 65.86 11.02 89.65
N ALA A 2 64.98 11.70 88.93
CA ALA A 2 64.21 11.16 87.82
C ALA A 2 64.83 11.70 86.53
N GLN A 3 65.24 10.80 85.62
CA GLN A 3 65.80 11.18 84.32
C GLN A 3 64.68 11.78 83.44
N PRO A 4 64.95 12.90 82.74
CA PRO A 4 64.02 13.46 81.78
C PRO A 4 63.94 12.55 80.55
N ASN A 5 62.71 12.25 80.15
CA ASN A 5 62.40 11.38 79.01
C ASN A 5 62.65 12.18 77.72
N GLU A 6 63.77 11.91 77.05
CA GLU A 6 64.37 12.72 75.97
C GLU A 6 63.89 12.32 74.57
N ASP A 7 62.65 11.83 74.43
CA ASP A 7 62.10 11.34 73.16
C ASP A 7 60.79 12.05 72.76
N GLN A 8 60.74 13.38 72.86
CA GLN A 8 59.67 14.17 72.22
C GLN A 8 60.16 14.80 70.92
N PRO A 9 59.58 14.44 69.75
CA PRO A 9 60.02 14.95 68.47
C PRO A 9 59.79 16.46 68.36
N THR A 10 60.83 17.17 67.92
CA THR A 10 60.85 18.62 67.74
C THR A 10 59.89 19.07 66.63
N LEU A 11 59.23 20.23 66.81
CA LEU A 11 58.24 20.80 65.87
C LEU A 11 58.79 20.98 64.43
N ALA A 12 60.11 21.11 64.28
CA ALA A 12 60.81 21.21 63.01
C ALA A 12 60.81 19.89 62.21
N ASP A 13 60.79 18.73 62.88
CA ASP A 13 60.75 17.42 62.23
C ASP A 13 59.37 17.10 61.64
N MET A 14 58.31 17.74 62.14
CA MET A 14 56.97 17.62 61.58
C MET A 14 56.79 18.39 60.25
N GLN A 15 57.65 19.37 59.93
CA GLN A 15 57.53 20.18 58.70
C GLN A 15 58.17 19.52 57.46
N SER A 16 59.00 18.49 57.62
CA SER A 16 59.67 17.79 56.51
C SER A 16 58.97 16.50 56.08
N ILE A 17 57.82 16.16 56.69
CA ILE A 17 57.07 14.97 56.32
C ILE A 17 56.49 15.17 54.93
N GLN A 18 57.21 14.65 53.93
CA GLN A 18 56.80 14.67 52.54
C GLN A 18 55.35 14.17 52.43
N PRO A 19 54.46 14.86 51.69
CA PRO A 19 53.03 14.53 51.60
C PRO A 19 52.79 13.07 51.18
N GLN A 20 53.73 12.48 50.44
CA GLN A 20 53.73 11.08 50.06
C GLN A 20 53.77 10.10 51.26
N ARG A 21 54.55 10.42 52.30
CA ARG A 21 54.66 9.58 53.51
C ARG A 21 53.36 9.63 54.33
N LEU A 22 52.74 10.80 54.43
CA LEU A 22 51.44 10.97 55.08
C LEU A 22 50.36 10.17 54.34
N ILE A 23 50.25 10.31 53.02
CA ILE A 23 49.26 9.57 52.21
C ILE A 23 49.43 8.05 52.40
N ARG A 24 50.67 7.54 52.39
CA ARG A 24 50.93 6.11 52.64
C ARG A 24 50.50 5.68 54.05
N LEU A 25 50.76 6.49 55.08
CA LEU A 25 50.32 6.20 56.45
C LEU A 25 48.79 6.18 56.55
N PHE A 26 48.11 7.14 55.92
CA PHE A 26 46.64 7.17 55.86
C PHE A 26 46.06 5.93 55.19
N PHE A 27 46.57 5.52 54.02
CA PHE A 27 46.09 4.29 53.37
C PHE A 27 46.38 3.05 54.21
N LYS A 28 47.59 2.92 54.79
CA LYS A 28 47.91 1.80 55.70
C LYS A 28 46.95 1.74 56.88
N TYR A 29 46.60 2.89 57.46
CA TYR A 29 45.64 2.98 58.55
C TYR A 29 44.24 2.53 58.09
N ILE A 30 43.74 3.03 56.96
CA ILE A 30 42.44 2.66 56.39
C ILE A 30 42.37 1.15 56.13
N PHE A 31 43.40 0.57 55.49
CA PHE A 31 43.43 -0.88 55.24
C PHE A 31 43.50 -1.70 56.52
N SER A 32 44.27 -1.25 57.52
CA SER A 32 44.31 -1.90 58.82
C SER A 32 42.95 -1.87 59.52
N ASP A 33 42.18 -0.80 59.38
CA ASP A 33 40.86 -0.68 60.00
C ASP A 33 39.82 -1.57 59.29
N ILE A 34 39.85 -1.61 57.94
CA ILE A 34 39.05 -2.53 57.13
C ILE A 34 39.31 -3.98 57.52
N ALA A 35 40.58 -4.36 57.73
CA ALA A 35 40.97 -5.71 58.14
C ALA A 35 40.46 -6.09 59.53
N LYS A 36 40.37 -5.12 60.46
CA LYS A 36 39.85 -5.35 61.82
C LYS A 36 38.34 -5.54 61.85
N ARG A 37 37.58 -4.93 60.92
CA ARG A 37 36.11 -4.92 60.92
C ARG A 37 35.50 -5.21 59.54
N PRO A 38 35.75 -6.41 58.97
CA PRO A 38 35.37 -6.71 57.58
C PRO A 38 33.84 -6.74 57.37
N ARG A 39 33.06 -7.11 58.39
CA ARG A 39 31.59 -7.16 58.29
C ARG A 39 31.00 -5.75 58.12
N SER A 40 31.41 -4.80 58.95
CA SER A 40 30.95 -3.41 58.88
C SER A 40 31.35 -2.75 57.56
N PHE A 41 32.57 -3.01 57.08
CA PHE A 41 33.02 -2.51 55.78
C PHE A 41 32.19 -3.08 54.63
N LYS A 42 31.91 -4.40 54.60
CA LYS A 42 31.07 -5.02 53.58
C LYS A 42 29.66 -4.42 53.55
N ILE A 43 29.05 -4.16 54.70
CA ILE A 43 27.72 -3.53 54.79
C ILE A 43 27.77 -2.12 54.19
N GLY A 44 28.77 -1.31 54.55
CA GLY A 44 28.92 0.05 54.03
C GLY A 44 29.22 0.11 52.52
N LEU A 45 30.06 -0.80 52.03
CA LEU A 45 30.35 -0.91 50.59
C LEU A 45 29.10 -1.34 49.81
N PHE A 46 28.37 -2.33 50.32
CA PHE A 46 27.16 -2.83 49.69
C PHE A 46 26.03 -1.79 49.68
N SER A 47 25.83 -1.04 50.77
CA SER A 47 24.84 0.04 50.80
C SER A 47 25.19 1.15 49.82
N THR A 48 26.46 1.56 49.75
CA THR A 48 26.94 2.56 48.80
C THR A 48 26.75 2.08 47.36
N TYR A 49 27.06 0.82 47.07
CA TYR A 49 26.85 0.20 45.77
C TYR A 49 25.37 0.21 45.36
N ILE A 50 24.46 -0.17 46.26
CA ILE A 50 23.01 -0.14 45.99
C ILE A 50 22.55 1.28 45.65
N VAL A 51 22.96 2.28 46.43
CA VAL A 51 22.56 3.67 46.20
C VAL A 51 23.07 4.16 44.85
N ILE A 52 24.34 3.90 44.51
CA ILE A 52 24.92 4.30 43.22
C ILE A 52 24.23 3.57 42.06
N ALA A 53 23.97 2.26 42.18
CA ALA A 53 23.28 1.47 41.17
C ALA A 53 21.84 1.97 40.95
N PHE A 54 21.13 2.29 42.02
CA PHE A 54 19.78 2.83 41.94
C PHE A 54 19.74 4.23 41.32
N LEU A 55 20.66 5.12 41.71
CA LEU A 55 20.80 6.45 41.09
C LEU A 55 21.18 6.34 39.61
N GLY A 56 22.08 5.41 39.26
CA GLY A 56 22.44 5.12 37.87
C GLY A 56 21.24 4.62 37.07
N LEU A 57 20.44 3.71 37.62
CA LEU A 57 19.23 3.21 36.99
C LEU A 57 18.20 4.33 36.79
N LEU A 58 17.97 5.17 37.81
CA LEU A 58 17.09 6.34 37.71
C LEU A 58 17.56 7.32 36.65
N GLN A 59 18.88 7.57 36.57
CA GLN A 59 19.45 8.45 35.56
C GLN A 59 19.29 7.87 34.15
N CYS A 60 19.52 6.57 33.97
CA CYS A 60 19.27 5.87 32.71
C CYS A 60 17.80 5.96 32.32
N LEU A 61 16.88 5.69 33.25
CA LEU A 61 15.44 5.77 33.01
C LEU A 61 15.02 7.19 32.63
N LYS A 62 15.53 8.21 33.32
CA LYS A 62 15.28 9.62 33.00
C LYS A 62 15.78 9.98 31.60
N SER A 63 16.96 9.48 31.21
CA SER A 63 17.53 9.74 29.87
C SER A 63 16.78 9.02 28.76
N LEU A 64 16.25 7.82 29.03
CA LEU A 64 15.56 6.98 28.04
C LEU A 64 14.05 7.30 27.96
N SER A 65 13.48 7.87 29.02
CA SER A 65 12.05 8.18 29.13
C SER A 65 11.50 9.00 27.95
N PRO A 66 12.15 10.09 27.47
CA PRO A 66 11.67 10.81 26.30
C PRO A 66 11.62 9.96 25.03
N PHE A 67 12.60 9.08 24.83
CA PHE A 67 12.63 8.18 23.68
C PHE A 67 11.51 7.14 23.74
N LEU A 68 11.28 6.55 24.92
CA LEU A 68 10.16 5.62 25.14
C LEU A 68 8.82 6.31 24.93
N PHE A 69 8.64 7.54 25.44
CA PHE A 69 7.40 8.29 25.24
C PHE A 69 7.21 8.71 23.80
N LEU A 70 8.27 9.11 23.09
CA LEU A 70 8.20 9.41 21.66
C LEU A 70 7.81 8.17 20.87
N GLN A 71 8.44 7.04 21.13
CA GLN A 71 8.12 5.77 20.49
C GLN A 71 6.69 5.34 20.82
N LEU A 72 6.24 5.47 22.06
CA LEU A 72 4.85 5.17 22.45
C LEU A 72 3.86 6.13 21.77
N ALA A 73 4.18 7.41 21.67
CA ALA A 73 3.37 8.40 20.97
C ALA A 73 3.27 8.06 19.47
N GLU A 74 4.39 7.78 18.81
CA GLU A 74 4.45 7.31 17.42
C GLU A 74 3.67 6.00 17.24
N THR A 75 3.77 5.06 18.18
CA THR A 75 3.00 3.80 18.11
C THR A 75 1.49 3.97 18.31
N SER A 76 1.07 4.94 19.12
CA SER A 76 -0.34 5.11 19.53
C SER A 76 -1.11 6.05 18.61
N VAL A 77 -0.46 7.10 18.10
CA VAL A 77 -1.05 8.06 17.17
C VAL A 77 -0.89 7.60 15.72
N GLY A 78 -0.01 6.62 15.47
CA GLY A 78 0.50 6.30 14.14
C GLY A 78 1.65 7.24 13.78
N ASP A 79 2.46 6.85 12.79
CA ASP A 79 3.44 7.77 12.20
C ASP A 79 2.68 9.05 11.81
N ALA A 80 3.24 10.22 12.12
CA ALA A 80 2.62 11.52 11.87
C ALA A 80 2.62 11.83 10.36
N ASP A 81 1.93 11.00 9.60
CA ASP A 81 1.80 11.08 8.16
C ASP A 81 0.67 12.05 7.83
N LEU A 82 0.92 12.94 6.88
CA LEU A 82 -0.12 13.80 6.35
C LEU A 82 -0.98 13.01 5.36
N GLN A 83 -2.21 12.72 5.77
CA GLN A 83 -3.18 12.09 4.88
C GLN A 83 -3.91 13.14 4.04
N PHE A 84 -3.67 13.11 2.73
CA PHE A 84 -4.47 13.87 1.78
C PHE A 84 -5.77 13.12 1.49
N LEU A 85 -6.89 13.67 1.93
CA LEU A 85 -8.22 13.17 1.61
C LEU A 85 -8.91 14.13 0.63
N PRO A 86 -9.71 13.62 -0.32
CA PRO A 86 -10.49 14.48 -1.18
C PRO A 86 -11.43 15.34 -0.32
N LYS A 87 -11.50 16.64 -0.61
CA LYS A 87 -12.36 17.58 0.13
C LYS A 87 -13.83 17.17 -0.03
N ASN A 88 -14.46 16.72 1.05
CA ASN A 88 -15.90 16.50 1.11
C ASN A 88 -16.61 17.85 1.09
N LEU A 89 -17.07 18.28 -0.09
CA LEU A 89 -17.98 19.41 -0.22
C LEU A 89 -19.41 18.89 -0.02
N ALA A 90 -20.10 19.42 0.99
CA ALA A 90 -21.36 18.91 1.54
C ALA A 90 -22.56 18.86 0.56
N SER A 91 -22.41 19.17 -0.73
CA SER A 91 -23.57 19.46 -1.60
C SER A 91 -23.66 18.72 -2.94
N LYS A 92 -22.72 17.86 -3.34
CA LYS A 92 -22.89 17.04 -4.57
C LYS A 92 -22.19 15.69 -4.46
N ASN A 93 -22.86 14.63 -4.92
CA ASN A 93 -22.33 13.26 -5.12
C ASN A 93 -21.24 13.21 -6.23
N GLU A 94 -20.32 14.17 -6.25
CA GLU A 94 -19.22 14.20 -7.20
C GLU A 94 -18.04 13.47 -6.57
N PHE A 95 -17.72 12.31 -7.14
CA PHE A 95 -16.48 11.60 -6.86
C PHE A 95 -15.28 12.51 -7.09
N ARG A 96 -14.36 12.54 -6.12
CA ARG A 96 -13.10 13.27 -6.24
C ARG A 96 -11.95 12.32 -6.01
N LEU A 97 -11.23 12.01 -7.08
CA LEU A 97 -9.92 11.39 -7.01
C LEU A 97 -8.88 12.47 -6.82
N ILE A 98 -7.83 12.12 -6.08
CA ILE A 98 -6.62 12.92 -6.02
C ILE A 98 -5.72 12.46 -7.17
N ASN A 99 -5.30 13.41 -8.00
CA ASN A 99 -4.32 13.15 -9.03
C ASN A 99 -2.93 13.04 -8.39
N ILE A 100 -2.46 11.81 -8.17
CA ILE A 100 -1.16 11.56 -7.52
C ILE A 100 0.02 12.15 -8.31
N THR A 101 -0.07 12.22 -9.64
CA THR A 101 1.02 12.76 -10.47
C THR A 101 1.17 14.26 -10.23
N GLU A 102 0.05 14.96 -10.17
CA GLU A 102 0.01 16.39 -9.87
C GLU A 102 0.40 16.67 -8.42
N LEU A 103 -0.10 15.88 -7.47
CA LEU A 103 0.28 16.01 -6.06
C LEU A 103 1.79 15.85 -5.87
N ARG A 104 2.40 14.84 -6.51
CA ARG A 104 3.85 14.62 -6.48
C ARG A 104 4.62 15.79 -7.10
N GLN A 105 4.12 16.40 -8.18
CA GLN A 105 4.74 17.59 -8.77
C GLN A 105 4.79 18.77 -7.81
N TYR A 106 3.77 18.95 -6.96
CA TYR A 106 3.77 20.01 -5.96
C TYR A 106 4.61 19.65 -4.74
N THR A 107 4.53 18.42 -4.22
CA THR A 107 5.28 18.04 -3.02
C THR A 107 6.78 17.96 -3.26
N THR A 108 7.22 17.60 -4.47
CA THR A 108 8.66 17.59 -4.82
C THR A 108 9.30 18.97 -4.89
N GLN A 109 8.50 20.05 -4.85
CA GLN A 109 8.99 21.43 -4.78
C GLN A 109 9.23 21.91 -3.35
N ILE A 110 8.89 21.10 -2.34
CA ILE A 110 8.93 21.46 -0.93
C ILE A 110 9.89 20.49 -0.23
N ASP A 111 11.02 20.98 0.26
CA ASP A 111 12.10 20.15 0.84
C ASP A 111 11.67 19.38 2.09
N GLU A 112 10.61 19.81 2.77
CA GLU A 112 10.03 19.14 3.93
C GLU A 112 9.25 17.85 3.58
N PHE A 113 8.90 17.65 2.31
CA PHE A 113 8.22 16.43 1.85
C PHE A 113 9.20 15.49 1.14
N LEU A 114 9.30 14.26 1.63
CA LEU A 114 10.13 13.24 0.98
C LEU A 114 9.48 12.71 -0.31
N ASP A 115 8.25 12.19 -0.24
CA ASP A 115 7.42 11.80 -1.39
C ASP A 115 5.97 11.54 -0.92
N VAL A 116 5.11 11.09 -1.83
CA VAL A 116 3.73 10.68 -1.58
C VAL A 116 3.47 9.28 -2.17
N SER A 117 2.84 8.42 -1.37
CA SER A 117 2.35 7.11 -1.80
C SER A 117 0.81 7.04 -1.81
N PRO A 118 0.17 6.57 -2.89
CA PRO A 118 -1.27 6.39 -2.94
C PRO A 118 -1.69 5.09 -2.23
N ARG A 119 -2.79 5.16 -1.47
CA ARG A 119 -3.50 3.99 -0.94
C ARG A 119 -4.94 4.00 -1.46
N TRP A 120 -5.39 2.87 -1.98
CA TRP A 120 -6.79 2.70 -2.37
C TRP A 120 -7.43 1.60 -1.55
N LEU A 121 -8.59 1.89 -0.96
CA LEU A 121 -9.33 0.95 -0.13
C LEU A 121 -10.70 0.69 -0.76
N PHE A 122 -11.03 -0.59 -0.93
CA PHE A 122 -12.31 -1.01 -1.51
C PHE A 122 -12.96 -2.07 -0.65
N MET A 123 -14.29 -2.08 -0.58
CA MET A 123 -15.00 -3.25 -0.07
C MET A 123 -15.02 -4.35 -1.15
N CYS A 124 -14.81 -5.59 -0.72
CA CYS A 124 -14.86 -6.77 -1.57
C CYS A 124 -15.40 -7.97 -0.80
N ASP A 125 -15.87 -8.96 -1.54
CA ASP A 125 -16.20 -10.27 -0.99
C ASP A 125 -15.04 -11.23 -1.25
N ILE A 126 -14.58 -11.91 -0.20
CA ILE A 126 -13.46 -12.83 -0.25
C ILE A 126 -13.98 -14.23 0.00
N TYR A 127 -13.70 -15.11 -0.95
CA TYR A 127 -14.22 -16.47 -0.99
C TYR A 127 -13.08 -17.49 -0.91
N ASN A 128 -13.19 -18.44 0.01
CA ASN A 128 -12.31 -19.60 0.09
C ASN A 128 -12.96 -20.78 -0.65
N PRO A 129 -12.43 -21.24 -1.81
CA PRO A 129 -13.01 -22.35 -2.56
C PRO A 129 -12.94 -23.69 -1.83
N LYS A 130 -12.01 -23.87 -0.88
CA LYS A 130 -11.86 -25.13 -0.13
C LYS A 130 -12.98 -25.33 0.90
N THR A 131 -13.31 -24.27 1.65
CA THR A 131 -14.32 -24.31 2.72
C THR A 131 -15.68 -23.79 2.28
N SER A 132 -15.76 -23.20 1.08
CA SER A 132 -16.93 -22.47 0.58
C SER A 132 -17.39 -21.31 1.48
N LEU A 133 -16.52 -20.80 2.35
CA LEU A 133 -16.79 -19.63 3.18
C LEU A 133 -16.63 -18.35 2.36
N ASN A 134 -17.52 -17.39 2.61
CA ASN A 134 -17.51 -16.06 2.00
C ASN A 134 -17.55 -14.98 3.09
N LEU A 135 -16.63 -14.03 3.05
CA LEU A 135 -16.58 -12.91 3.98
C LEU A 135 -16.40 -11.59 3.24
N THR A 136 -17.17 -10.59 3.62
CA THR A 136 -16.96 -9.21 3.15
C THR A 136 -15.82 -8.58 3.94
N SER A 137 -14.86 -7.98 3.24
CA SER A 137 -13.70 -7.33 3.83
C SER A 137 -13.27 -6.10 3.03
N PHE A 138 -12.28 -5.38 3.55
CA PHE A 138 -11.63 -4.30 2.82
C PHE A 138 -10.37 -4.83 2.14
N PHE A 139 -10.23 -4.52 0.86
CA PHE A 139 -9.04 -4.76 0.06
C PHE A 139 -8.30 -3.45 -0.14
N MET A 140 -7.02 -3.44 0.23
CA MET A 140 -6.16 -2.29 0.09
C MET A 140 -5.15 -2.52 -1.03
N ILE A 141 -5.07 -1.58 -1.96
CA ILE A 141 -4.02 -1.50 -2.97
C ILE A 141 -3.07 -0.38 -2.55
N LEU A 142 -1.79 -0.70 -2.49
CA LEU A 142 -0.71 0.23 -2.19
C LEU A 142 0.57 -0.19 -2.92
N ASP A 143 1.52 0.72 -3.01
CA ASP A 143 2.88 0.45 -3.51
C ASP A 143 3.81 0.26 -2.30
N SER A 144 4.02 -0.99 -1.88
CA SER A 144 4.80 -1.30 -0.68
C SER A 144 6.30 -1.01 -0.86
N GLN A 145 6.80 -1.13 -2.10
CA GLN A 145 8.19 -0.79 -2.40
C GLN A 145 8.41 0.71 -2.24
N LEU A 146 7.50 1.51 -2.80
CA LEU A 146 7.56 2.96 -2.64
C LEU A 146 7.44 3.34 -1.18
N GLU A 147 6.41 2.86 -0.45
CA GLU A 147 6.22 3.17 0.97
C GLU A 147 7.46 2.86 1.81
N ASN A 148 8.04 1.67 1.64
CA ASN A 148 9.27 1.29 2.33
C ASN A 148 10.45 2.20 1.96
N SER A 149 10.59 2.57 0.68
CA SER A 149 11.70 3.41 0.21
C SER A 149 11.66 4.84 0.77
N ILE A 150 10.47 5.35 1.07
CA ILE A 150 10.26 6.68 1.65
C ILE A 150 10.00 6.61 3.16
N GLY A 151 10.16 5.43 3.76
CA GLY A 151 9.99 5.21 5.19
C GLY A 151 8.57 5.48 5.69
N LEU A 152 7.55 5.37 4.83
CA LEU A 152 6.15 5.30 5.20
C LEU A 152 5.81 3.85 5.58
N GLY A 153 5.01 3.66 6.63
CA GLY A 153 4.55 2.31 7.00
C GLY A 153 5.66 1.40 7.49
N ARG A 154 6.60 1.94 8.29
CA ARG A 154 7.84 1.32 8.84
C ARG A 154 7.67 -0.01 9.57
N ARG A 155 6.45 -0.53 9.67
CA ARG A 155 6.08 -1.81 10.29
C ARG A 155 5.67 -2.89 9.30
N LEU A 156 5.66 -2.60 8.00
CA LEU A 156 5.55 -3.63 6.98
C LEU A 156 6.91 -4.32 6.82
N ASP A 157 7.34 -5.04 7.86
CA ASP A 157 8.42 -6.03 7.76
C ASP A 157 7.89 -7.25 7.02
N THR A 158 7.51 -7.02 5.77
CA THR A 158 6.87 -8.00 4.92
C THR A 158 7.59 -8.01 3.59
N ASP A 159 7.83 -9.21 3.08
CA ASP A 159 8.48 -9.39 1.79
C ASP A 159 7.67 -8.70 0.67
N ILE A 160 8.35 -8.29 -0.39
CA ILE A 160 7.67 -7.77 -1.56
C ILE A 160 6.91 -8.94 -2.20
N ILE A 161 5.58 -8.86 -2.17
CA ILE A 161 4.71 -9.86 -2.78
C ILE A 161 4.89 -9.89 -4.31
N THR A 162 4.85 -11.09 -4.88
CA THR A 162 4.86 -11.26 -6.34
C THR A 162 3.44 -11.08 -6.91
N SER A 163 3.33 -11.09 -8.24
CA SER A 163 2.03 -11.11 -8.91
C SER A 163 1.16 -12.26 -8.37
N ASN A 164 -0.12 -11.96 -8.05
CA ASN A 164 -1.12 -12.87 -7.49
C ASN A 164 -0.92 -13.31 -6.03
N GLN A 165 -0.01 -12.69 -5.30
CA GLN A 165 0.06 -12.82 -3.84
C GLN A 165 -0.62 -11.62 -3.19
N ILE A 166 -1.13 -11.82 -1.98
CA ILE A 166 -1.75 -10.76 -1.17
C ILE A 166 -1.42 -10.96 0.29
N TYR A 167 -1.42 -9.87 1.06
CA TYR A 167 -1.43 -9.94 2.51
C TYR A 167 -2.86 -10.01 3.04
N ILE A 168 -3.07 -10.87 4.02
CA ILE A 168 -4.35 -11.10 4.67
C ILE A 168 -4.15 -10.88 6.17
N SER A 169 -5.07 -10.16 6.81
CA SER A 169 -5.02 -10.00 8.27
C SER A 169 -5.25 -11.35 8.96
N SER A 170 -4.64 -11.54 10.13
CA SER A 170 -4.80 -12.78 10.90
C SER A 170 -6.27 -13.09 11.24
N THR A 171 -7.09 -12.05 11.46
CA THR A 171 -8.53 -12.18 11.66
C THR A 171 -9.24 -12.73 10.44
N LEU A 172 -8.96 -12.18 9.25
CA LEU A 172 -9.56 -12.63 8.00
C LEU A 172 -9.08 -14.05 7.63
N GLN A 173 -7.80 -14.34 7.88
CA GLN A 173 -7.23 -15.67 7.72
C GLN A 173 -7.98 -16.72 8.55
N LYS A 174 -8.18 -16.46 9.85
CA LYS A 174 -8.94 -17.34 10.76
C LYS A 174 -10.41 -17.45 10.34
N GLY A 175 -11.04 -16.34 9.96
CA GLY A 175 -12.43 -16.31 9.52
C GLY A 175 -12.68 -17.12 8.25
N LEU A 176 -11.75 -17.10 7.29
CA LEU A 176 -11.85 -17.87 6.05
C LEU A 176 -11.37 -19.32 6.19
N GLY A 177 -10.67 -19.66 7.27
CA GLY A 177 -10.03 -20.95 7.45
C GLY A 177 -8.94 -21.22 6.40
N VAL A 178 -8.16 -20.20 6.05
CA VAL A 178 -7.08 -20.30 5.05
C VAL A 178 -5.70 -20.35 5.71
N GLN A 179 -4.76 -21.05 5.08
CA GLN A 179 -3.36 -21.09 5.47
C GLN A 179 -2.48 -20.38 4.45
N ILE A 180 -1.23 -20.06 4.82
CA ILE A 180 -0.27 -19.47 3.89
C ILE A 180 -0.06 -20.43 2.72
N GLY A 181 -0.18 -19.92 1.50
CA GLY A 181 -0.10 -20.71 0.26
C GLY A 181 -1.46 -21.13 -0.31
N ASP A 182 -2.56 -20.93 0.44
CA ASP A 182 -3.90 -21.17 -0.10
C ASP A 182 -4.31 -20.12 -1.15
N THR A 183 -5.14 -20.55 -2.10
CA THR A 183 -5.75 -19.66 -3.07
C THR A 183 -7.11 -19.18 -2.57
N ILE A 184 -7.34 -17.88 -2.66
CA ILE A 184 -8.64 -17.26 -2.40
C ILE A 184 -9.15 -16.55 -3.65
N GLN A 185 -10.45 -16.31 -3.73
CA GLN A 185 -11.05 -15.51 -4.77
C GLN A 185 -11.53 -14.19 -4.18
N ILE A 186 -11.13 -13.08 -4.79
CA ILE A 186 -11.59 -11.75 -4.41
C ILE A 186 -12.59 -11.29 -5.46
N ARG A 187 -13.80 -10.95 -5.02
CA ARG A 187 -14.86 -10.44 -5.88
C ARG A 187 -15.06 -8.96 -5.60
N PHE A 188 -14.73 -8.14 -6.59
CA PHE A 188 -15.05 -6.72 -6.59
C PHE A 188 -16.39 -6.52 -7.28
N SER A 189 -17.37 -6.01 -6.55
CA SER A 189 -18.56 -5.47 -7.20
C SER A 189 -18.22 -4.09 -7.73
N VAL A 190 -17.90 -3.99 -9.02
CA VAL A 190 -17.69 -2.71 -9.70
C VAL A 190 -18.90 -1.78 -9.51
N LEU A 191 -20.11 -2.34 -9.43
CA LEU A 191 -21.31 -1.57 -9.13
C LEU A 191 -21.32 -1.03 -7.69
N GLN A 192 -20.95 -1.82 -6.68
CA GLN A 192 -20.84 -1.30 -5.31
C GLN A 192 -19.71 -0.29 -5.18
N PHE A 193 -18.59 -0.53 -5.86
CA PHE A 193 -17.49 0.41 -6.00
C PHE A 193 -18.04 1.75 -6.54
N LEU A 194 -18.66 1.74 -7.73
CA LEU A 194 -19.25 2.94 -8.33
C LEU A 194 -20.29 3.60 -7.41
N LYS A 195 -21.19 2.83 -6.77
CA LYS A 195 -22.17 3.35 -5.82
C LYS A 195 -21.51 4.04 -4.62
N HIS A 196 -20.47 3.43 -4.05
CA HIS A 196 -19.68 4.02 -2.98
C HIS A 196 -19.02 5.34 -3.42
N PHE A 197 -18.64 5.44 -4.69
CA PHE A 197 -18.13 6.67 -5.30
C PHE A 197 -19.22 7.60 -5.84
N GLY A 198 -20.43 7.56 -5.29
CA GLY A 198 -21.47 8.55 -5.59
C GLY A 198 -22.20 8.36 -6.92
N PHE A 199 -21.93 7.26 -7.64
CA PHE A 199 -22.80 6.81 -8.74
C PHE A 199 -24.07 6.19 -8.14
N ASN A 200 -24.86 7.05 -7.50
CA ASN A 200 -26.13 6.66 -6.92
C ASN A 200 -27.09 6.31 -8.05
N ASP A 201 -27.55 5.07 -8.02
CA ASP A 201 -28.62 4.53 -8.84
C ASP A 201 -29.93 5.18 -8.39
N LYS A 202 -30.09 6.49 -8.60
CA LYS A 202 -31.43 7.04 -8.75
C LYS A 202 -32.00 6.33 -9.96
N GLU A 203 -32.96 5.44 -9.71
CA GLU A 203 -33.51 4.48 -10.67
C GLU A 203 -33.66 5.12 -12.06
N GLY A 204 -32.77 4.75 -12.99
CA GLY A 204 -32.79 5.21 -14.38
C GLY A 204 -31.60 6.08 -14.81
N GLU A 205 -31.06 6.97 -13.98
CA GLU A 205 -30.03 7.94 -14.43
C GLU A 205 -28.60 7.40 -14.39
N SER A 206 -28.21 6.62 -13.38
CA SER A 206 -26.82 6.11 -13.26
C SER A 206 -26.48 5.04 -14.29
N LYS A 207 -27.40 4.09 -14.52
CA LYS A 207 -27.27 3.11 -15.61
C LYS A 207 -27.19 3.80 -16.96
N ASN A 208 -28.01 4.83 -17.19
CA ASN A 208 -27.97 5.59 -18.43
C ASN A 208 -26.68 6.42 -18.52
N ASN A 209 -26.20 7.08 -17.47
CA ASN A 209 -24.99 7.91 -17.55
C ASN A 209 -23.70 7.09 -17.73
N LEU A 210 -23.60 5.91 -17.11
CA LEU A 210 -22.44 5.04 -17.29
C LEU A 210 -22.50 4.33 -18.65
N ARG A 211 -23.70 3.92 -19.07
CA ARG A 211 -23.95 3.43 -20.43
C ARG A 211 -23.70 4.51 -21.48
N GLU A 212 -24.08 5.75 -21.23
CA GLU A 212 -23.89 6.92 -22.12
C GLU A 212 -22.44 7.38 -22.12
N SER A 213 -21.69 7.27 -21.01
CA SER A 213 -20.25 7.54 -20.98
C SER A 213 -19.48 6.47 -21.75
N PHE A 214 -19.85 5.19 -21.58
CA PHE A 214 -19.31 4.10 -22.38
C PHE A 214 -19.76 4.18 -23.84
N LYS A 215 -20.98 4.67 -24.12
CA LYS A 215 -21.53 4.93 -25.45
C LYS A 215 -20.79 6.04 -26.17
N ARG A 216 -20.59 7.19 -25.52
CA ARG A 216 -19.79 8.29 -26.06
C ARG A 216 -18.38 7.80 -26.34
N PHE A 217 -17.77 7.11 -25.39
CA PHE A 217 -16.46 6.50 -25.59
C PHE A 217 -16.41 5.56 -26.81
N LEU A 218 -17.38 4.66 -26.98
CA LEU A 218 -17.42 3.76 -28.13
C LEU A 218 -17.74 4.48 -29.45
N ASN A 219 -18.70 5.40 -29.46
CA ASN A 219 -19.12 6.13 -30.66
C ASN A 219 -18.04 7.10 -31.13
N ASP A 220 -17.38 7.82 -30.20
CA ASP A 220 -16.26 8.70 -30.48
C ASP A 220 -15.06 7.92 -31.02
N LEU A 221 -14.80 6.72 -30.45
CA LEU A 221 -13.70 5.85 -30.87
C LEU A 221 -13.96 5.17 -32.23
N LEU A 222 -15.23 5.01 -32.61
CA LEU A 222 -15.63 4.41 -33.88
C LEU A 222 -15.95 5.42 -34.99
N GLN A 223 -16.00 6.73 -34.70
CA GLN A 223 -16.36 7.80 -35.66
C GLN A 223 -17.60 7.50 -36.52
N ILE A 224 -18.60 6.85 -35.94
CA ILE A 224 -19.83 6.56 -36.67
C ILE A 224 -20.69 7.81 -36.58
N SER A 225 -20.60 8.63 -37.63
CA SER A 225 -21.46 9.81 -37.79
C SER A 225 -22.91 9.36 -37.97
N ASP A 226 -23.76 9.80 -37.06
CA ASP A 226 -25.22 9.86 -37.13
C ASP A 226 -26.09 8.64 -36.79
N ASP A 227 -25.55 7.42 -36.63
CA ASP A 227 -26.36 6.26 -36.22
C ASP A 227 -26.06 5.81 -34.78
N ASP A 228 -26.99 6.04 -33.86
CA ASP A 228 -26.93 5.57 -32.47
C ASP A 228 -26.95 4.02 -32.40
N ILE A 229 -25.77 3.41 -32.42
CA ILE A 229 -25.56 1.95 -32.36
C ILE A 229 -26.34 1.27 -31.23
N LEU A 230 -26.54 1.94 -30.10
CA LEU A 230 -27.22 1.35 -28.95
C LEU A 230 -28.75 1.33 -29.09
N HIS A 231 -29.30 2.20 -29.93
CA HIS A 231 -30.74 2.26 -30.22
C HIS A 231 -31.10 1.58 -31.53
N ARG A 232 -30.10 1.24 -32.35
CA ARG A 232 -30.29 0.36 -33.50
C ARG A 232 -30.70 -1.01 -32.99
N LYS A 233 -31.99 -1.32 -33.09
CA LYS A 233 -32.50 -2.66 -32.88
C LYS A 233 -31.96 -3.51 -34.01
N PHE A 234 -30.94 -4.31 -33.73
CA PHE A 234 -30.54 -5.36 -34.63
C PHE A 234 -31.47 -6.55 -34.39
N ASP A 235 -32.22 -6.93 -35.42
CA ASP A 235 -32.86 -8.24 -35.37
C ASP A 235 -31.76 -9.33 -35.30
N VAL A 236 -32.11 -10.46 -34.72
CA VAL A 236 -31.12 -11.51 -34.43
C VAL A 236 -30.54 -12.12 -35.71
N ALA A 237 -31.25 -12.06 -36.85
CA ALA A 237 -30.68 -12.50 -38.13
C ALA A 237 -29.60 -11.52 -38.63
N THR A 238 -29.82 -10.22 -38.48
CA THR A 238 -28.80 -9.19 -38.77
C THR A 238 -27.58 -9.33 -37.85
N MET A 239 -27.79 -9.54 -36.55
CA MET A 239 -26.67 -9.82 -35.64
C MET A 239 -25.90 -11.08 -36.03
N LEU A 240 -26.60 -12.14 -36.45
CA LEU A 240 -25.97 -13.38 -36.87
C LEU A 240 -25.13 -13.18 -38.13
N LYS A 241 -25.62 -12.38 -39.08
CA LYS A 241 -24.88 -11.98 -40.28
C LYS A 241 -23.58 -11.26 -39.89
N TYR A 242 -23.65 -10.21 -39.09
CA TYR A 242 -22.47 -9.45 -38.67
C TYR A 242 -21.49 -10.27 -37.83
N ALA A 243 -21.97 -11.12 -36.92
CA ALA A 243 -21.11 -12.01 -36.15
C ALA A 243 -20.39 -13.02 -37.04
N LYS A 244 -21.05 -13.50 -38.11
CA LYS A 244 -20.45 -14.41 -39.10
C LYS A 244 -19.38 -13.69 -39.93
N GLU A 245 -19.69 -12.49 -40.42
CA GLU A 245 -18.76 -11.63 -41.17
C GLU A 245 -17.54 -11.26 -40.32
N TYR A 246 -17.75 -10.82 -39.08
CA TYR A 246 -16.69 -10.53 -38.13
C TYR A 246 -15.79 -11.75 -37.87
N LYS A 247 -16.38 -12.93 -37.69
CA LYS A 247 -15.61 -14.19 -37.55
C LYS A 247 -14.74 -14.47 -38.77
N TYR A 248 -15.26 -14.29 -39.99
CA TYR A 248 -14.46 -14.49 -41.20
C TYR A 248 -13.35 -13.46 -41.33
N TYR A 249 -13.65 -12.18 -41.11
CA TYR A 249 -12.67 -11.11 -41.13
C TYR A 249 -11.53 -11.36 -40.16
N VAL A 250 -11.85 -11.71 -38.91
CA VAL A 250 -10.83 -12.00 -37.88
C VAL A 250 -10.02 -13.25 -38.22
N ASN A 251 -10.65 -14.30 -38.75
CA ASN A 251 -9.91 -15.48 -39.19
C ASN A 251 -8.93 -15.16 -40.34
N ASP A 252 -9.33 -14.34 -41.32
CA ASP A 252 -8.43 -13.89 -42.40
C ASP A 252 -7.31 -12.97 -41.88
N LEU A 253 -7.66 -12.08 -40.94
CA LEU A 253 -6.72 -11.18 -40.30
C LEU A 253 -5.63 -11.93 -39.52
N GLU A 254 -6.02 -12.95 -38.75
CA GLU A 254 -5.07 -13.75 -37.94
C GLU A 254 -4.42 -14.89 -38.71
N ALA A 255 -4.88 -15.23 -39.92
CA ALA A 255 -4.20 -16.19 -40.80
C ALA A 255 -2.85 -15.67 -41.31
N SER A 256 -2.59 -14.36 -41.23
CA SER A 256 -1.35 -13.74 -41.66
C SER A 256 -0.87 -12.68 -40.68
N GLU A 257 0.26 -12.94 -40.04
CA GLU A 257 0.91 -11.98 -39.13
C GLU A 257 1.22 -10.64 -39.83
N TRP A 258 1.53 -10.69 -41.13
CA TRP A 258 1.71 -9.48 -41.93
C TRP A 258 0.40 -8.69 -42.04
N LYS A 259 -0.73 -9.32 -42.40
CA LYS A 259 -2.04 -8.64 -42.47
C LYS A 259 -2.42 -8.06 -41.12
N LYS A 260 -2.27 -8.83 -40.03
CA LYS A 260 -2.53 -8.38 -38.67
C LYS A 260 -1.76 -7.11 -38.33
N ASN A 261 -0.47 -7.07 -38.65
CA ASN A 261 0.39 -5.91 -38.41
C ASN A 261 0.07 -4.71 -39.32
N GLN A 262 -0.29 -4.94 -40.59
CA GLN A 262 -0.70 -3.87 -41.50
C GLN A 262 -2.01 -3.22 -41.06
N THR A 263 -3.02 -4.02 -40.73
CA THR A 263 -4.30 -3.51 -40.21
C THR A 263 -4.10 -2.73 -38.91
N LYS A 264 -3.26 -3.25 -37.99
CA LYS A 264 -2.88 -2.53 -36.77
C LYS A 264 -2.29 -1.15 -37.09
N LYS A 265 -1.32 -1.08 -38.00
CA LYS A 265 -0.68 0.18 -38.43
C LYS A 265 -1.70 1.14 -39.04
N SER A 266 -2.55 0.66 -39.94
CA SER A 266 -3.59 1.46 -40.61
C SER A 266 -4.57 2.05 -39.60
N LEU A 267 -5.03 1.27 -38.61
CA LEU A 267 -5.94 1.75 -37.57
C LEU A 267 -5.28 2.82 -36.69
N VAL A 268 -4.01 2.60 -36.30
CA VAL A 268 -3.25 3.63 -35.57
C VAL A 268 -3.14 4.89 -36.42
N GLN A 269 -2.74 4.79 -37.69
CA GLN A 269 -2.62 5.96 -38.57
C GLN A 269 -3.94 6.72 -38.72
N SER A 270 -5.06 6.00 -38.87
CA SER A 270 -6.40 6.60 -38.91
C SER A 270 -6.70 7.42 -37.66
N ILE A 271 -6.42 6.91 -36.45
CA ILE A 271 -6.59 7.67 -35.20
C ILE A 271 -5.73 8.94 -35.18
N TYR A 272 -4.49 8.86 -35.67
CA TYR A 272 -3.61 10.02 -35.67
C TYR A 272 -4.06 11.10 -36.67
N SER A 273 -4.76 10.73 -37.74
CA SER A 273 -5.39 11.69 -38.67
C SER A 273 -6.64 12.38 -38.13
N GLN A 274 -7.24 11.89 -37.03
CA GLN A 274 -8.44 12.49 -36.47
C GLN A 274 -8.12 13.76 -35.64
N ASN A 275 -9.07 14.70 -35.62
CA ASN A 275 -8.99 15.95 -34.84
C ASN A 275 -9.36 15.71 -33.36
N ILE A 276 -8.60 14.83 -32.71
CA ILE A 276 -8.73 14.50 -31.28
C ILE A 276 -7.47 14.88 -30.51
N THR A 277 -7.58 15.00 -29.19
CA THR A 277 -6.45 15.43 -28.34
C THR A 277 -5.30 14.41 -28.35
N THR A 278 -4.08 14.87 -28.11
CA THR A 278 -2.88 14.00 -28.03
C THR A 278 -3.03 12.89 -27.00
N HIS A 279 -3.70 13.16 -25.87
CA HIS A 279 -3.96 12.17 -24.84
C HIS A 279 -4.90 11.06 -25.34
N GLN A 280 -5.98 11.43 -26.02
CA GLN A 280 -6.92 10.47 -26.64
C GLN A 280 -6.22 9.61 -27.70
N LYS A 281 -5.35 10.20 -28.55
CA LYS A 281 -4.54 9.44 -29.52
C LYS A 281 -3.66 8.38 -28.84
N LYS A 282 -3.02 8.75 -27.73
CA LYS A 282 -2.15 7.84 -26.96
C LYS A 282 -2.96 6.70 -26.31
N LEU A 283 -4.11 7.00 -25.73
CA LEU A 283 -5.01 6.00 -25.16
C LEU A 283 -5.51 5.03 -26.23
N ALA A 284 -6.03 5.55 -27.34
CA ALA A 284 -6.58 4.73 -28.42
C ALA A 284 -5.50 3.85 -29.10
N LYS A 285 -4.26 4.36 -29.24
CA LYS A 285 -3.10 3.55 -29.64
C LYS A 285 -2.87 2.36 -28.69
N ARG A 286 -2.84 2.59 -27.38
CA ARG A 286 -2.65 1.52 -26.37
C ARG A 286 -3.78 0.49 -26.43
N MET A 287 -5.01 0.93 -26.66
CA MET A 287 -6.15 0.02 -26.82
C MET A 287 -6.03 -0.85 -28.07
N ILE A 288 -5.64 -0.28 -29.22
CA ILE A 288 -5.37 -1.07 -30.43
C ILE A 288 -4.24 -2.06 -30.17
N GLU A 289 -3.14 -1.61 -29.56
CA GLU A 289 -2.03 -2.50 -29.23
C GLU A 289 -2.52 -3.68 -28.39
N TYR A 290 -3.28 -3.41 -27.33
CA TYR A 290 -3.86 -4.45 -26.49
C TYR A 290 -4.83 -5.38 -27.26
N LEU A 291 -5.74 -4.83 -28.06
CA LEU A 291 -6.67 -5.61 -28.89
C LEU A 291 -5.93 -6.58 -29.81
N PHE A 292 -4.85 -6.12 -30.45
CA PHE A 292 -4.06 -6.95 -31.37
C PHE A 292 -3.11 -7.93 -30.65
N THR A 293 -2.85 -7.77 -29.35
CA THR A 293 -2.17 -8.81 -28.55
C THR A 293 -3.10 -9.96 -28.14
N ARG A 294 -4.43 -9.76 -28.16
CA ARG A 294 -5.39 -10.81 -27.84
C ARG A 294 -5.52 -11.83 -28.99
N ASN A 295 -6.05 -13.00 -28.65
CA ASN A 295 -6.49 -14.00 -29.62
C ASN A 295 -7.89 -13.62 -30.14
N LEU A 296 -7.92 -12.78 -31.18
CA LEU A 296 -9.16 -12.22 -31.71
C LEU A 296 -10.06 -13.33 -32.26
N THR A 297 -9.49 -14.41 -32.81
CA THR A 297 -10.23 -15.57 -33.32
C THR A 297 -11.11 -16.20 -32.23
N ASN A 298 -10.59 -16.36 -31.01
CA ASN A 298 -11.37 -16.91 -29.91
C ASN A 298 -12.50 -15.98 -29.47
N ASP A 299 -12.24 -14.68 -29.44
CA ASP A 299 -13.25 -13.66 -29.13
C ASP A 299 -14.38 -13.69 -30.19
N ALA A 300 -14.02 -13.69 -31.48
CA ALA A 300 -14.96 -13.72 -32.59
C ALA A 300 -15.78 -15.02 -32.63
N LYS A 301 -15.17 -16.18 -32.34
CA LYS A 301 -15.88 -17.47 -32.20
C LYS A 301 -16.89 -17.43 -31.06
N SER A 302 -16.53 -16.81 -29.94
CA SER A 302 -17.41 -16.70 -28.77
C SER A 302 -18.63 -15.83 -29.06
N ILE A 303 -18.43 -14.66 -29.69
CA ILE A 303 -19.50 -13.78 -30.15
C ILE A 303 -20.42 -14.52 -31.12
N TYR A 304 -19.87 -15.19 -32.13
CA TYR A 304 -20.65 -15.96 -33.10
C TYR A 304 -21.49 -17.05 -32.45
N ARG A 305 -20.92 -17.84 -31.53
CA ARG A 305 -21.65 -18.90 -30.81
C ARG A 305 -22.79 -18.33 -29.96
N PHE A 306 -22.55 -17.21 -29.28
CA PHE A 306 -23.56 -16.52 -28.49
C PHE A 306 -24.73 -16.08 -29.37
N VAL A 307 -24.47 -15.38 -30.48
CA VAL A 307 -25.53 -14.89 -31.38
C VAL A 307 -26.27 -16.05 -32.05
N LEU A 308 -25.56 -17.09 -32.51
CA LEU A 308 -26.16 -18.29 -33.10
C LEU A 308 -27.10 -18.99 -32.12
N ARG A 309 -26.71 -19.12 -30.84
CA ARG A 309 -27.55 -19.72 -29.80
C ARG A 309 -28.85 -18.92 -29.62
N ASN A 310 -28.75 -17.59 -29.53
CA ASN A 310 -29.94 -16.73 -29.42
C ASN A 310 -30.84 -16.82 -30.66
N HIS A 311 -30.27 -16.91 -31.86
CA HIS A 311 -31.03 -17.11 -33.11
C HIS A 311 -31.85 -18.41 -33.08
N TYR A 312 -31.25 -19.51 -32.60
CA TYR A 312 -31.97 -20.78 -32.46
C TYR A 312 -33.09 -20.74 -31.42
N PHE A 313 -32.90 -20.06 -30.29
CA PHE A 313 -33.94 -19.94 -29.27
C PHE A 313 -35.17 -19.19 -29.80
N ILE A 314 -34.95 -18.06 -30.46
CA ILE A 314 -36.04 -17.23 -31.01
C ILE A 314 -36.80 -17.99 -32.10
N ASN A 315 -36.11 -18.68 -33.02
CA ASN A 315 -36.77 -19.46 -34.07
C ASN A 315 -37.58 -20.66 -33.55
N ARG A 316 -37.35 -21.09 -32.30
CA ARG A 316 -38.14 -22.15 -31.65
C ARG A 316 -39.34 -21.60 -30.85
N GLY A 317 -39.58 -20.29 -30.87
CA GLY A 317 -40.66 -19.66 -30.11
C GLY A 317 -40.35 -19.46 -28.63
N TRP A 318 -39.07 -19.53 -28.22
CA TRP A 318 -38.66 -19.28 -26.85
C TRP A 318 -38.40 -17.78 -26.71
N HIS A 319 -39.29 -17.08 -26.01
CA HIS A 319 -39.10 -15.67 -25.68
C HIS A 319 -38.15 -15.57 -24.47
N ILE A 320 -37.03 -14.87 -24.65
CA ILE A 320 -36.02 -14.58 -23.60
C ILE A 320 -36.36 -13.25 -22.93
#